data_AF-A0A0N4V715-F1
#
_entry.id   AF-A0A0N4V715-F1
#
_cell.length_a   1.000
_cell.length_b   1.000
_cell.length_c   1.000
_cell.angle_alpha   90.00
_cell.angle_beta   90.00
_cell.angle_gamma   90.00
#
_symmetry.space_group_name_H-M   'P 1'
#
loop_
_entity.id
_entity.type
_entity.pdbx_description
1 polymer ?
#
loop_
_entity_poly.entity_id
_entity_poly.type
_entity_poly.pdbx_seq_one_letter_code
_entity_poly.pdbx_strand_id
1 'polypeptide(L)'
;MSSKGGGLNHNEPNTVTVSVLGLSGNEFMKGSVGVGKSLLCNRFVRGQFDEFYPEHSSVLSQSDFCGSPVINNDHWLYWGEALVNNEDLHSCVEVRVIEQTEFIDDENFEPFDGLELYSQRATKLRLESNKHLMYLYFMEAEYKEKTLSDGRITVDGFIFVYDISYVDNRPFEKQSDFALEVLMAAAKTKRPIVIAASKTDVADDNGRKALQKLITRKELRSVILQVVLFSFFISNCEKPAKAQKIKEQEIWLLLHFFSDSYVSLLKKLMPIDCWPTSRPTWKKLLSRFGLGMHVEYENFVYVFGIKKAKEYYQIHVEEAKHFWIQRRSTFHGIIPISLYFAEVVSLFMFTIEFGKEFAL
;
A
#
# COMPACT_ATOMS: atom_id res chain seq x y z
N MET A 1 27.40 -6.07 50.70
CA MET A 1 26.00 -6.13 50.25
C MET A 1 25.62 -4.80 49.63
N SER A 2 25.58 -4.73 48.30
CA SER A 2 24.86 -3.68 47.57
C SER A 2 24.66 -4.17 46.14
N SER A 3 23.52 -4.82 45.91
CA SER A 3 23.05 -5.21 44.59
C SER A 3 22.64 -3.96 43.81
N LYS A 4 23.36 -3.62 42.74
CA LYS A 4 22.83 -2.70 41.72
C LYS A 4 21.93 -3.51 40.80
N GLY A 5 20.63 -3.36 40.99
CA GLY A 5 19.62 -3.83 40.04
C GLY A 5 19.76 -3.06 38.73
N GLY A 6 19.98 -3.80 37.64
CA GLY A 6 19.83 -3.26 36.30
C GLY A 6 18.35 -3.05 36.04
N GLY A 7 17.92 -1.79 35.94
CA GLY A 7 16.62 -1.46 35.39
C GLY A 7 16.62 -1.81 33.91
N LEU A 8 15.86 -2.84 33.54
CA LEU A 8 15.42 -3.04 32.17
C LEU A 8 14.46 -1.90 31.84
N ASN A 9 14.86 -1.02 30.91
CA ASN A 9 13.97 -0.04 30.31
C ASN A 9 12.90 -0.81 29.51
N HIS A 10 11.76 -1.09 30.15
CA HIS A 10 10.53 -1.45 29.46
C HIS A 10 9.95 -0.16 28.88
N ASN A 11 10.06 0.04 27.56
CA ASN A 11 9.08 0.79 26.73
C ASN A 11 9.50 1.06 25.27
N GLU A 12 10.61 0.52 24.75
CA GLU A 12 10.79 0.50 23.29
C GLU A 12 10.00 -0.66 22.69
N PRO A 13 9.14 -0.42 21.67
CA PRO A 13 8.45 -1.50 20.98
C PRO A 13 9.49 -2.45 20.39
N ASN A 14 9.27 -3.76 20.53
CA ASN A 14 10.14 -4.74 19.88
C ASN A 14 10.07 -4.52 18.36
N THR A 15 11.15 -4.03 17.76
CA THR A 15 11.23 -3.85 16.31
C THR A 15 11.57 -5.17 15.63
N VAL A 16 10.75 -5.58 14.67
CA VAL A 16 10.98 -6.74 13.80
C VAL A 16 11.36 -6.24 12.41
N THR A 17 12.46 -6.74 11.85
CA THR A 17 12.87 -6.40 10.49
C THR A 17 12.40 -7.43 9.49
N VAL A 18 11.61 -7.00 8.51
CA VAL A 18 11.15 -7.82 7.40
C VAL A 18 11.82 -7.38 6.10
N SER A 19 12.36 -8.35 5.36
CA SER A 19 12.93 -8.13 4.03
C SER A 19 11.98 -8.64 2.95
N VAL A 20 11.54 -7.73 2.08
CA VAL A 20 10.65 -7.99 0.95
C VAL A 20 11.47 -8.39 -0.27
N LEU A 21 11.21 -9.59 -0.76
CA LEU A 21 11.85 -10.25 -1.89
C LEU A 21 10.83 -10.39 -3.04
N GLY A 22 11.32 -10.80 -4.19
CA GLY A 22 10.49 -11.06 -5.38
C GLY A 22 11.36 -11.02 -6.63
N LEU A 23 10.77 -11.25 -7.80
CA LEU A 23 11.49 -11.09 -9.06
C LEU A 23 11.98 -9.64 -9.22
N SER A 24 13.29 -9.53 -9.48
CA SER A 24 14.04 -8.28 -9.64
C SER A 24 15.12 -8.52 -10.70
N GLY A 25 15.49 -7.47 -11.42
CA GLY A 25 16.47 -7.53 -12.50
C GLY A 25 16.05 -6.67 -13.69
N ASN A 26 16.80 -6.79 -14.79
CA ASN A 26 16.54 -6.08 -16.05
C ASN A 26 15.20 -6.47 -16.70
N GLU A 27 14.81 -5.72 -17.74
CA GLU A 27 13.55 -5.92 -18.46
C GLU A 27 13.45 -7.32 -19.09
N PHE A 28 14.56 -7.93 -19.50
CA PHE A 28 14.58 -9.30 -20.00
C PHE A 28 14.12 -10.32 -18.94
N MET A 29 14.45 -10.08 -17.67
CA MET A 29 14.09 -10.95 -16.55
C MET A 29 12.69 -10.65 -16.03
N LYS A 30 12.40 -9.39 -15.71
CA LYS A 30 11.15 -8.99 -15.05
C LYS A 30 10.02 -8.60 -16.02
N GLY A 31 10.28 -8.44 -17.31
CA GLY A 31 9.33 -7.86 -18.26
C GLY A 31 9.17 -6.35 -18.06
N SER A 32 8.11 -5.78 -18.66
CA SER A 32 7.85 -4.33 -18.65
C SER A 32 7.47 -3.78 -17.27
N VAL A 33 7.06 -4.64 -16.32
CA VAL A 33 6.60 -4.23 -14.99
C VAL A 33 7.17 -5.12 -13.89
N GLY A 34 7.53 -4.52 -12.76
CA GLY A 34 7.93 -5.26 -11.56
C GLY A 34 6.78 -6.06 -10.95
N VAL A 35 7.11 -6.97 -10.02
CA VAL A 35 6.11 -7.79 -9.32
C VAL A 35 5.31 -7.04 -8.24
N GLY A 36 5.59 -5.75 -8.01
CA GLY A 36 4.86 -4.92 -7.03
C GLY A 36 5.46 -4.86 -5.63
N LYS A 37 6.76 -5.16 -5.46
CA LYS A 37 7.46 -5.05 -4.16
C LYS A 37 7.39 -3.64 -3.57
N SER A 38 7.79 -2.63 -4.33
CA SER A 38 7.77 -1.23 -3.91
C SER A 38 6.36 -0.75 -3.56
N LEU A 39 5.35 -1.16 -4.33
CA LEU A 39 3.94 -0.81 -4.05
C LEU A 39 3.44 -1.44 -2.75
N LEU A 40 3.82 -2.70 -2.47
CA LEU A 40 3.54 -3.36 -1.20
C LEU A 40 4.22 -2.62 -0.03
N CYS A 41 5.50 -2.29 -0.17
CA CYS A 41 6.25 -1.60 0.88
C CYS A 41 5.71 -0.19 1.14
N ASN A 42 5.43 0.56 0.07
CA ASN A 42 4.80 1.88 0.12
C ASN A 42 3.47 1.79 0.87
N ARG A 43 2.56 0.93 0.42
CA ARG A 43 1.24 0.80 1.02
C ARG A 43 1.27 0.32 2.48
N PHE A 44 2.25 -0.50 2.85
CA PHE A 44 2.37 -0.95 4.24
C PHE A 44 2.88 0.17 5.16
N VAL A 45 3.94 0.87 4.75
CA VAL A 45 4.53 1.94 5.58
C VAL A 45 3.67 3.22 5.55
N ARG A 46 2.98 3.45 4.44
CA ARG A 46 2.16 4.64 4.15
C ARG A 46 0.81 4.19 3.59
N GLY A 47 -0.05 3.74 4.49
CA GLY A 47 -1.36 3.16 4.15
C GLY A 47 -2.33 4.14 3.50
N GLN A 48 -2.16 5.44 3.73
CA GLN A 48 -3.06 6.49 3.24
C GLN A 48 -3.08 6.55 1.71
N PHE A 49 -4.26 6.74 1.14
CA PHE A 49 -4.44 6.87 -0.31
C PHE A 49 -3.54 7.94 -0.93
N ASP A 50 -3.49 9.14 -0.34
CA ASP A 50 -2.74 10.27 -0.93
C ASP A 50 -1.22 10.16 -0.75
N GLU A 51 -0.73 9.26 0.11
CA GLU A 51 0.71 8.99 0.29
C GLU A 51 1.20 7.82 -0.58
N PHE A 52 0.28 7.14 -1.28
CA PHE A 52 0.61 6.05 -2.17
C PHE A 52 1.13 6.56 -3.51
N TYR A 53 2.24 5.97 -3.96
CA TYR A 53 2.83 6.29 -5.26
C TYR A 53 2.82 5.07 -6.17
N PRO A 54 2.24 5.15 -7.38
CA PRO A 54 2.05 3.98 -8.26
C PRO A 54 3.30 3.59 -9.04
N GLU A 55 4.30 4.47 -9.14
CA GLU A 55 5.49 4.26 -9.98
C GLU A 55 6.79 4.44 -9.21
N HIS A 56 7.55 3.35 -9.07
CA HIS A 56 8.87 3.35 -8.46
C HIS A 56 9.89 2.81 -9.45
N SER A 57 10.73 3.68 -10.02
CA SER A 57 11.77 3.29 -10.97
C SER A 57 12.88 2.52 -10.26
N SER A 58 13.36 1.45 -10.91
CA SER A 58 14.60 0.76 -10.52
C SER A 58 15.72 0.99 -11.55
N VAL A 59 15.53 1.94 -12.47
CA VAL A 59 16.53 2.39 -13.43
C VAL A 59 17.04 3.74 -12.95
N LEU A 60 18.35 3.84 -12.74
CA LEU A 60 19.01 4.97 -12.11
C LEU A 60 20.25 5.36 -12.90
N SER A 61 20.67 6.62 -12.78
CA SER A 61 22.00 7.04 -13.22
C SER A 61 23.07 6.55 -12.25
N GLN A 62 24.32 6.44 -12.71
CA GLN A 62 25.47 6.13 -11.83
C GLN A 62 25.57 7.13 -10.66
N SER A 63 25.26 8.41 -10.90
CA SER A 63 25.26 9.44 -9.86
C SER A 63 24.18 9.20 -8.80
N ASP A 64 22.99 8.74 -9.19
CA ASP A 64 21.91 8.46 -8.23
C ASP A 64 22.22 7.22 -7.41
N PHE A 65 22.74 6.17 -8.06
CA PHE A 65 23.10 4.93 -7.39
C PHE A 65 24.19 5.14 -6.33
N CYS A 66 25.25 5.89 -6.67
CA CYS A 66 26.38 6.11 -5.78
C CYS A 66 26.25 7.30 -4.83
N GLY A 67 25.57 8.35 -5.28
CA GLY A 67 25.54 9.66 -4.62
C GLY A 67 24.35 9.87 -3.71
N SER A 68 23.24 9.16 -3.93
CA SER A 68 22.06 9.30 -3.07
C SER A 68 22.27 8.53 -1.76
N PRO A 69 22.10 9.15 -0.58
CA PRO A 69 22.10 8.43 0.70
C PRO A 69 20.86 7.53 0.88
N VAL A 70 19.87 7.62 -0.02
CA VAL A 70 18.69 6.75 -0.06
C VAL A 70 18.99 5.42 -0.76
N ILE A 71 19.84 5.44 -1.79
CA ILE A 71 20.26 4.21 -2.50
C ILE A 71 21.56 3.69 -1.92
N ASN A 72 22.51 4.58 -1.62
CA ASN A 72 23.74 4.36 -0.88
C ASN A 72 24.65 3.24 -1.43
N ASN A 73 24.70 3.05 -2.75
CA ASN A 73 25.36 1.92 -3.42
C ASN A 73 24.79 0.54 -3.06
N ASP A 74 23.57 0.50 -2.53
CA ASP A 74 22.88 -0.73 -2.17
C ASP A 74 21.82 -1.10 -3.22
N HIS A 75 21.60 -2.41 -3.36
CA HIS A 75 20.48 -2.95 -4.14
C HIS A 75 19.27 -3.26 -3.25
N TRP A 76 19.07 -2.47 -2.21
CA TRP A 76 17.93 -2.56 -1.33
C TRP A 76 17.48 -1.16 -0.89
N LEU A 77 16.23 -1.05 -0.46
CA LEU A 77 15.63 0.20 0.03
C LEU A 77 15.14 0.01 1.44
N TYR A 78 15.42 0.97 2.32
CA TYR A 78 14.77 1.09 3.61
C TYR A 78 13.50 1.93 3.48
N TRP A 79 12.34 1.33 3.66
CA TRP A 79 11.04 2.01 3.47
C TRP A 79 10.55 2.76 4.69
N GLY A 80 11.05 2.40 5.87
CA GLY A 80 10.64 2.95 7.17
C GLY A 80 10.14 1.86 8.12
N GLU A 81 9.38 2.30 9.12
CA GLU A 81 8.76 1.45 10.13
C GLU A 81 7.27 1.76 10.19
N ALA A 82 6.47 0.71 10.38
CA ALA A 82 5.05 0.81 10.66
C ALA A 82 4.72 0.10 11.98
N LEU A 83 3.85 0.70 12.78
CA LEU A 83 3.34 0.06 13.99
C LEU A 83 2.21 -0.90 13.63
N VAL A 84 2.36 -2.16 14.04
CA VAL A 84 1.33 -3.17 13.92
C VAL A 84 0.79 -3.46 15.32
N ASN A 85 -0.48 -3.11 15.53
CA ASN A 85 -1.17 -3.44 16.76
C ASN A 85 -1.63 -4.89 16.70
N ASN A 86 -1.20 -5.70 17.66
CA ASN A 86 -1.73 -7.03 17.85
C ASN A 86 -2.76 -6.98 18.98
N GLU A 87 -4.04 -6.93 18.62
CA GLU A 87 -5.15 -6.86 19.59
C GLU A 87 -5.18 -8.10 20.51
N ASP A 88 -4.84 -9.28 19.98
CA ASP A 88 -4.83 -10.56 20.72
C ASP A 88 -3.72 -10.62 21.79
N LEU A 89 -2.59 -9.94 21.57
CA LEU A 89 -1.43 -9.95 22.49
C LEU A 89 -1.33 -8.70 23.36
N HIS A 90 -2.26 -7.74 23.24
CA HIS A 90 -2.19 -6.43 23.89
C HIS A 90 -0.81 -5.75 23.74
N SER A 91 -0.15 -5.96 22.59
CA SER A 91 1.21 -5.48 22.34
C SER A 91 1.30 -4.84 20.96
N CYS A 92 2.03 -3.73 20.87
CA CYS A 92 2.38 -3.10 19.61
C CYS A 92 3.76 -3.59 19.17
N VAL A 93 3.88 -4.04 17.92
CA VAL A 93 5.15 -4.45 17.30
C VAL A 93 5.47 -3.42 16.23
N GLU A 94 6.69 -2.89 16.25
CA GLU A 94 7.16 -2.04 15.17
C GLU A 94 7.77 -2.92 14.08
N VAL A 95 7.30 -2.79 12.85
CA VAL A 95 7.81 -3.56 11.71
C VAL A 95 8.64 -2.65 10.83
N ARG A 96 9.94 -2.91 10.76
CA ARG A 96 10.87 -2.28 9.83
C ARG A 96 10.83 -2.99 8.49
N VAL A 97 10.68 -2.23 7.40
CA VAL A 97 10.55 -2.79 6.05
C VAL A 97 11.77 -2.46 5.20
N ILE A 98 12.39 -3.52 4.68
CA ILE A 98 13.46 -3.46 3.69
C ILE A 98 12.94 -4.07 2.40
N GLU A 99 13.15 -3.43 1.26
CA GLU A 99 12.93 -4.03 -0.06
C GLU A 99 14.25 -4.45 -0.68
N GLN A 100 14.41 -5.73 -1.01
CA GLN A 100 15.52 -6.20 -1.85
C GLN A 100 15.14 -6.05 -3.31
N THR A 101 15.97 -5.39 -4.09
CA THR A 101 15.70 -5.09 -5.50
C THR A 101 16.95 -5.28 -6.35
N GLU A 102 16.88 -4.85 -7.61
CA GLU A 102 18.03 -4.76 -8.49
C GLU A 102 17.94 -3.44 -9.25
N PHE A 103 18.81 -2.50 -8.89
CA PHE A 103 18.97 -1.26 -9.65
C PHE A 103 19.77 -1.50 -10.91
N ILE A 104 19.33 -0.86 -11.98
CA ILE A 104 19.83 -1.00 -13.34
C ILE A 104 20.35 0.37 -13.79
N ASP A 105 21.47 0.36 -14.49
CA ASP A 105 22.08 1.55 -15.09
C ASP A 105 21.26 2.03 -16.29
N ASP A 106 20.97 3.33 -16.35
CA ASP A 106 20.19 3.97 -17.41
C ASP A 106 20.94 4.11 -18.74
N GLU A 107 22.27 3.96 -18.75
CA GLU A 107 23.08 4.02 -19.97
C GLU A 107 23.15 2.67 -20.70
N ASN A 108 23.34 1.57 -19.96
CA ASN A 108 23.59 0.24 -20.53
C ASN A 108 22.52 -0.80 -20.21
N PHE A 109 21.56 -0.50 -19.34
CA PHE A 109 20.46 -1.37 -18.92
C PHE A 109 20.89 -2.68 -18.24
N GLU A 110 22.11 -2.72 -17.68
CA GLU A 110 22.61 -3.81 -16.84
C GLU A 110 22.57 -3.45 -15.34
N PRO A 111 22.50 -4.46 -14.45
CA PRO A 111 22.58 -4.21 -13.01
C PRO A 111 23.89 -3.54 -12.59
N PHE A 112 23.81 -2.55 -11.70
CA PHE A 112 25.00 -2.03 -11.01
C PHE A 112 25.70 -3.16 -10.23
N ASP A 113 27.03 -3.18 -10.22
CA ASP A 113 27.90 -4.11 -9.46
C ASP A 113 27.39 -5.57 -9.35
N GLY A 114 27.10 -6.19 -10.52
CA GLY A 114 26.53 -7.54 -10.68
C GLY A 114 27.41 -8.74 -10.29
N LEU A 115 28.20 -8.62 -9.23
CA LEU A 115 29.15 -9.66 -8.80
C LEU A 115 28.49 -10.81 -8.03
N GLU A 116 27.35 -10.58 -7.39
CA GLU A 116 26.64 -11.58 -6.59
C GLU A 116 25.24 -11.88 -7.16
N LEU A 117 24.84 -13.16 -7.16
CA LEU A 117 23.51 -13.56 -7.57
C LEU A 117 22.45 -12.94 -6.63
N TYR A 118 21.36 -12.43 -7.22
CA TYR A 118 20.25 -11.85 -6.47
C TYR A 118 19.75 -12.75 -5.34
N SER A 119 19.59 -14.06 -5.57
CA SER A 119 19.11 -15.03 -4.57
C SER A 119 20.00 -15.09 -3.33
N GLN A 120 21.31 -14.90 -3.47
CA GLN A 120 22.28 -14.89 -2.38
C GLN A 120 22.32 -13.53 -1.69
N ARG A 121 22.43 -12.44 -2.47
CA ARG A 121 22.46 -11.06 -1.95
C ARG A 121 21.20 -10.75 -1.16
N ALA A 122 20.03 -11.00 -1.75
CA ALA A 122 18.74 -10.62 -1.21
C ALA A 122 18.33 -11.40 0.05
N THR A 123 18.99 -12.52 0.34
CA THR A 123 18.69 -13.38 1.49
C THR A 123 19.70 -13.26 2.63
N LYS A 124 20.64 -12.31 2.53
CA LYS A 124 21.57 -11.98 3.62
C LYS A 124 20.80 -11.51 4.85
N LEU A 125 21.15 -12.09 6.00
CA LEU A 125 20.55 -11.73 7.28
C LEU A 125 21.12 -10.46 7.88
N ARG A 126 22.33 -10.07 7.52
CA ARG A 126 22.98 -8.86 8.02
C ARG A 126 23.16 -7.90 6.85
N LEU A 127 22.54 -6.74 6.95
CA LEU A 127 22.68 -5.65 6.00
C LEU A 127 23.48 -4.54 6.69
N GLU A 128 24.48 -4.02 6.01
CA GLU A 128 25.31 -2.93 6.52
C GLU A 128 25.29 -1.79 5.50
N SER A 129 24.81 -0.62 5.90
CA SER A 129 24.78 0.58 5.08
C SER A 129 24.80 1.82 5.97
N ASN A 130 25.89 2.56 5.87
CA ASN A 130 26.15 3.70 6.75
C ASN A 130 25.28 4.89 6.34
N LYS A 131 24.50 5.42 7.29
CA LYS A 131 23.60 6.58 7.08
C LYS A 131 22.56 6.37 5.97
N HIS A 132 22.11 5.13 5.77
CA HIS A 132 21.06 4.83 4.79
C HIS A 132 19.78 5.59 5.18
N LEU A 133 19.31 6.46 4.28
CA LEU A 133 18.08 7.22 4.47
C LEU A 133 16.87 6.42 4.02
N MET A 134 15.75 6.66 4.70
CA MET A 134 14.45 6.13 4.33
C MET A 134 14.06 6.59 2.91
N TYR A 135 13.60 5.67 2.09
CA TYR A 135 13.09 5.94 0.76
C TYR A 135 11.74 6.66 0.81
N LEU A 136 11.72 7.83 0.18
CA LEU A 136 10.56 8.68 -0.04
C LEU A 136 10.56 9.07 -1.51
N TYR A 137 9.43 8.85 -2.19
CA TYR A 137 9.31 9.25 -3.58
C TYR A 137 9.18 10.78 -3.65
N PHE A 138 10.13 11.43 -4.32
CA PHE A 138 10.17 12.87 -4.61
C PHE A 138 10.09 13.81 -3.38
N MET A 139 11.25 14.07 -2.78
CA MET A 139 11.72 15.33 -2.18
C MET A 139 12.57 15.03 -0.95
N GLU A 140 13.86 14.78 -1.17
CA GLU A 140 14.86 14.65 -0.10
C GLU A 140 14.90 15.89 0.82
N ALA A 141 14.43 17.05 0.35
CA ALA A 141 14.53 18.34 1.04
C ALA A 141 13.39 18.68 2.02
N GLU A 142 12.22 18.01 1.96
CA GLU A 142 11.03 18.44 2.72
C GLU A 142 10.56 17.45 3.80
N TYR A 143 11.10 16.24 3.84
CA TYR A 143 10.71 15.23 4.82
C TYR A 143 11.76 15.07 5.91
N LYS A 144 11.30 14.78 7.14
CA LYS A 144 12.19 14.41 8.26
C LYS A 144 13.05 13.22 7.81
N GLU A 145 14.33 13.47 7.58
CA GLU A 145 15.34 12.46 7.30
C GLU A 145 15.29 11.38 8.39
N LYS A 146 14.61 10.27 8.12
CA LYS A 146 14.65 9.10 9.00
C LYS A 146 15.81 8.25 8.53
N THR A 147 16.92 8.36 9.23
CA THR A 147 18.08 7.50 9.01
C THR A 147 17.85 6.17 9.69
N LEU A 148 18.26 5.10 9.01
CA LEU A 148 18.40 3.81 9.64
C LEU A 148 19.42 3.89 10.80
N SER A 149 18.96 3.70 12.03
CA SER A 149 19.81 3.74 13.22
C SER A 149 20.89 2.65 13.16
N ASP A 150 22.12 2.99 13.58
CA ASP A 150 23.28 2.11 13.74
C ASP A 150 23.88 1.49 12.47
N GLY A 151 23.33 1.77 11.28
CA GLY A 151 23.90 1.36 9.98
C GLY A 151 24.00 -0.16 9.76
N ARG A 152 23.51 -0.96 10.70
CA ARG A 152 23.52 -2.43 10.68
C ARG A 152 22.15 -2.96 11.05
N ILE A 153 21.58 -3.77 10.18
CA ILE A 153 20.27 -4.40 10.39
C ILE A 153 20.43 -5.90 10.37
N THR A 154 19.69 -6.58 11.25
CA THR A 154 19.47 -8.02 11.13
C THR A 154 18.04 -8.29 10.63
N VAL A 155 17.91 -9.08 9.58
CA VAL A 155 16.62 -9.52 9.04
C VAL A 155 16.06 -10.67 9.88
N ASP A 156 14.81 -10.53 10.31
CA ASP A 156 14.09 -11.49 11.14
C ASP A 156 13.17 -12.41 10.34
N GLY A 157 12.71 -11.96 9.17
CA GLY A 157 11.83 -12.72 8.28
C GLY A 157 11.75 -12.16 6.87
N PHE A 158 11.17 -12.93 5.96
CA PHE A 158 11.04 -12.58 4.55
C PHE A 158 9.58 -12.55 4.09
N ILE A 159 9.26 -11.61 3.21
CA ILE A 159 8.05 -11.63 2.39
C ILE A 159 8.47 -11.80 0.94
N PHE A 160 8.08 -12.87 0.26
CA PHE A 160 8.31 -13.06 -1.17
C PHE A 160 7.07 -12.64 -1.96
N VAL A 161 7.20 -11.61 -2.79
CA VAL A 161 6.13 -11.12 -3.65
C VAL A 161 6.10 -11.90 -4.96
N TYR A 162 4.95 -12.52 -5.24
CA TYR A 162 4.70 -13.26 -6.47
C TYR A 162 3.54 -12.61 -7.24
N ASP A 163 3.84 -12.11 -8.44
CA ASP A 163 2.86 -11.48 -9.32
C ASP A 163 1.98 -12.54 -9.99
N ILE A 164 0.67 -12.47 -9.76
CA ILE A 164 -0.29 -13.39 -10.37
C ILE A 164 -1.03 -12.76 -11.55
N SER A 165 -0.67 -11.55 -11.98
CA SER A 165 -1.18 -10.97 -13.22
C SER A 165 -0.40 -11.50 -14.44
N TYR A 166 -1.05 -11.43 -15.60
CA TYR A 166 -0.36 -11.61 -16.86
C TYR A 166 0.61 -10.45 -17.10
N VAL A 167 1.81 -10.76 -17.59
CA VAL A 167 2.81 -9.76 -18.02
C VAL A 167 3.46 -10.24 -19.31
N ASP A 168 3.44 -9.38 -20.33
CA ASP A 168 4.07 -9.68 -21.62
C ASP A 168 5.55 -10.03 -21.44
N ASN A 169 6.00 -11.04 -22.19
CA ASN A 169 7.37 -11.55 -22.17
C ASN A 169 7.87 -12.12 -20.82
N ARG A 170 7.00 -12.25 -19.81
CA ARG A 170 7.30 -12.93 -18.54
C ARG A 170 6.34 -14.10 -18.28
N PRO A 171 6.60 -15.29 -18.86
CA PRO A 171 5.85 -16.50 -18.53
C PRO A 171 5.93 -16.85 -17.04
N PHE A 172 4.85 -17.38 -16.48
CA PHE A 172 4.78 -17.77 -15.08
C PHE A 172 5.82 -18.84 -14.72
N GLU A 173 6.22 -19.71 -15.65
CA GLU A 173 7.29 -20.68 -15.45
C GLU A 173 8.61 -19.99 -15.11
N LYS A 174 9.00 -18.97 -15.89
CA LYS A 174 10.24 -18.22 -15.63
C LYS A 174 10.21 -17.55 -14.26
N GLN A 175 9.09 -16.90 -13.91
CA GLN A 175 8.92 -16.29 -12.59
C GLN A 175 8.98 -17.36 -11.47
N SER A 176 8.39 -18.53 -11.70
CA SER A 176 8.37 -19.62 -10.71
C SER A 176 9.74 -20.25 -10.49
N ASP A 177 10.56 -20.36 -11.54
CA ASP A 177 11.92 -20.87 -11.42
C ASP A 177 12.82 -19.88 -10.67
N PHE A 178 12.72 -18.59 -10.99
CA PHE A 178 13.38 -17.53 -10.20
C PHE A 178 12.91 -17.54 -8.74
N ALA A 179 11.59 -17.62 -8.52
CA ALA A 179 11.03 -17.65 -7.18
C ALA A 179 11.53 -18.85 -6.38
N LEU A 180 11.60 -20.03 -7.00
CA LEU A 180 12.14 -21.23 -6.35
C LEU A 180 13.59 -21.01 -5.90
N GLU A 181 14.44 -20.43 -6.75
CA GLU A 181 15.84 -20.16 -6.41
C GLU A 181 15.97 -19.27 -5.17
N VAL A 182 15.23 -18.15 -5.15
CA VAL A 182 15.25 -17.19 -4.04
C VAL A 182 14.64 -17.79 -2.77
N LEU A 183 13.51 -18.49 -2.87
CA LEU A 183 12.85 -19.13 -1.73
C LEU A 183 13.74 -20.22 -1.11
N MET A 184 14.47 -20.99 -1.92
CA MET A 184 15.42 -21.98 -1.44
C MET A 184 16.63 -21.34 -0.76
N ALA A 185 17.12 -20.19 -1.25
CA ALA A 185 18.17 -19.43 -0.59
C ALA A 185 17.68 -18.87 0.76
N ALA A 186 16.49 -18.27 0.79
CA ALA A 186 15.86 -17.76 2.00
C ALA A 186 15.61 -18.87 3.03
N ALA A 187 15.16 -20.05 2.60
CA ALA A 187 14.89 -21.18 3.49
C ALA A 187 16.14 -21.66 4.25
N LYS A 188 17.34 -21.55 3.65
CA LYS A 188 18.61 -21.92 4.31
C LYS A 188 18.92 -21.04 5.53
N THR A 189 18.36 -19.83 5.58
CA THR A 189 18.53 -18.90 6.71
C THR A 189 17.74 -19.33 7.96
N LYS A 190 16.79 -20.26 7.81
CA LYS A 190 15.85 -20.70 8.87
C LYS A 190 14.97 -19.57 9.43
N ARG A 191 14.83 -18.46 8.69
CA ARG A 191 13.87 -17.40 9.02
C ARG A 191 12.48 -17.72 8.44
N PRO A 192 11.39 -17.21 9.05
CA PRO A 192 10.05 -17.32 8.49
C PRO A 192 9.96 -16.69 7.11
N ILE A 193 9.18 -17.31 6.22
CA ILE A 193 8.93 -16.82 4.86
C ILE A 193 7.42 -16.79 4.61
N VAL A 194 6.93 -15.63 4.21
CA VAL A 194 5.55 -15.43 3.75
C VAL A 194 5.57 -15.18 2.26
N ILE A 195 4.68 -15.79 1.49
CA ILE A 195 4.47 -15.49 0.07
C ILE A 195 3.26 -14.56 -0.06
N ALA A 196 3.47 -13.38 -0.64
CA ALA A 196 2.44 -12.41 -0.94
C ALA A 196 2.07 -12.48 -2.42
N ALA A 197 0.83 -12.85 -2.75
CA ALA A 197 0.33 -12.77 -4.12
C ALA A 197 -0.08 -11.33 -4.44
N SER A 198 0.56 -10.69 -5.42
CA SER A 198 0.31 -9.30 -5.81
C SER A 198 -0.54 -9.18 -7.07
N LYS A 199 -1.07 -7.97 -7.33
CA LYS A 199 -1.90 -7.61 -8.49
C LYS A 199 -3.14 -8.49 -8.67
N THR A 200 -3.78 -8.80 -7.56
CA THR A 200 -4.95 -9.71 -7.49
C THR A 200 -6.18 -9.17 -8.22
N ASP A 201 -6.24 -7.85 -8.38
CA ASP A 201 -7.25 -7.06 -9.08
C ASP A 201 -7.28 -7.32 -10.59
N VAL A 202 -6.12 -7.52 -11.21
CA VAL A 202 -5.97 -7.81 -12.65
C VAL A 202 -5.54 -9.25 -12.93
N ALA A 203 -5.56 -10.13 -11.93
CA ALA A 203 -5.11 -11.51 -12.03
C ALA A 203 -6.14 -12.45 -12.65
N ASP A 204 -5.65 -13.43 -13.42
CA ASP A 204 -6.47 -14.50 -13.99
C ASP A 204 -6.26 -15.85 -13.24
N ASP A 205 -6.95 -16.90 -13.70
CA ASP A 205 -6.81 -18.24 -13.13
C ASP A 205 -5.44 -18.87 -13.40
N ASN A 206 -4.72 -18.43 -14.43
CA ASN A 206 -3.42 -19.00 -14.78
C ASN A 206 -2.36 -18.60 -13.76
N GLY A 207 -2.34 -17.33 -13.34
CA GLY A 207 -1.42 -16.86 -12.29
C GLY A 207 -1.66 -17.56 -10.95
N ARG A 208 -2.93 -17.76 -10.58
CA ARG A 208 -3.31 -18.52 -9.37
C ARG A 208 -2.82 -19.97 -9.43
N LYS A 209 -3.02 -20.65 -10.56
CA LYS A 209 -2.54 -22.02 -10.78
C LYS A 209 -1.01 -22.10 -10.75
N ALA A 210 -0.31 -21.12 -11.32
CA ALA A 210 1.14 -21.08 -11.30
C ALA A 210 1.70 -20.93 -9.88
N LEU A 211 1.14 -20.03 -9.07
CA LEU A 211 1.50 -19.89 -7.66
C LEU A 211 1.23 -21.20 -6.89
N GLN A 212 0.08 -21.84 -7.10
CA GLN A 212 -0.24 -23.14 -6.49
C GLN A 212 0.76 -24.23 -6.91
N LYS A 213 1.19 -24.25 -8.18
CA LYS A 213 2.19 -25.18 -8.68
C LYS A 213 3.56 -24.94 -8.04
N LEU A 214 3.95 -23.68 -7.84
CA LEU A 214 5.18 -23.32 -7.13
C LEU A 214 5.17 -23.84 -5.68
N ILE A 215 4.14 -23.51 -4.89
CA ILE A 215 4.10 -23.87 -3.46
C ILE A 215 4.03 -25.38 -3.21
N THR A 216 3.55 -26.16 -4.19
CA THR A 216 3.47 -27.62 -4.10
C THR A 216 4.71 -28.35 -4.61
N ARG A 217 5.72 -27.61 -5.12
CA ARG A 217 7.02 -28.16 -5.49
C ARG A 217 7.65 -28.90 -4.30
N LYS A 218 8.28 -30.05 -4.58
CA LYS A 218 8.78 -30.97 -3.54
C LYS A 218 9.85 -30.32 -2.68
N GLU A 219 10.64 -29.46 -3.30
CA GLU A 219 11.73 -28.65 -2.76
C GLU A 219 11.25 -27.71 -1.65
N LEU A 220 10.01 -27.22 -1.72
CA LEU A 220 9.44 -26.27 -0.76
C LEU A 220 8.61 -26.94 0.34
N ARG A 221 8.38 -28.27 0.29
CA ARG A 221 7.50 -28.97 1.26
C ARG A 221 7.99 -28.93 2.71
N SER A 222 9.30 -28.84 2.93
CA SER A 222 9.90 -28.74 4.26
C SER A 222 10.02 -27.29 4.76
N VAL A 223 9.70 -26.32 3.92
CA VAL A 223 9.73 -24.89 4.26
C VAL A 223 8.35 -24.51 4.80
N ILE A 224 8.32 -23.91 5.99
CA ILE A 224 7.07 -23.36 6.54
C ILE A 224 6.76 -22.08 5.76
N LEU A 225 5.92 -22.21 4.73
CA LEU A 225 5.45 -21.11 3.91
C LEU A 225 4.02 -20.74 4.32
N GLN A 226 3.80 -19.47 4.64
CA GLN A 226 2.46 -18.90 4.74
C GLN A 226 2.15 -18.14 3.46
N VAL A 227 0.98 -18.37 2.86
CA VAL A 227 0.55 -17.65 1.65
C VAL A 227 -0.55 -16.68 2.03
N VAL A 228 -0.35 -15.40 1.72
CA VAL A 228 -1.30 -14.32 1.97
C VAL A 228 -1.62 -13.62 0.64
N LEU A 229 -2.88 -13.30 0.41
CA LEU A 229 -3.29 -12.48 -0.74
C LEU A 229 -3.12 -11.00 -0.37
N PHE A 230 -2.58 -10.17 -1.27
CA PHE A 230 -2.30 -8.76 -0.99
C PHE A 230 -3.52 -7.95 -0.51
N SER A 231 -4.71 -8.22 -1.07
CA SER A 231 -5.97 -7.60 -0.62
C SER A 231 -6.33 -7.92 0.84
N PHE A 232 -5.77 -8.98 1.43
CA PHE A 232 -5.94 -9.37 2.82
C PHE A 232 -4.96 -8.67 3.77
N PHE A 233 -3.77 -8.26 3.28
CA PHE A 233 -2.71 -7.68 4.11
C PHE A 233 -3.08 -6.30 4.67
N ILE A 234 -3.90 -5.53 3.93
CA ILE A 234 -4.37 -4.19 4.34
C ILE A 234 -5.56 -4.25 5.29
N SER A 235 -6.41 -5.29 5.18
CA SER A 235 -7.63 -5.40 6.00
C SER A 235 -7.54 -6.36 7.18
N ASN A 236 -6.50 -7.20 7.29
CA ASN A 236 -6.43 -8.26 8.30
C ASN A 236 -5.00 -8.49 8.85
N CYS A 237 -4.35 -7.48 9.40
CA CYS A 237 -3.26 -7.71 10.36
C CYS A 237 -3.72 -8.45 11.64
N GLU A 238 -5.00 -8.82 11.73
CA GLU A 238 -5.68 -9.18 12.96
C GLU A 238 -5.80 -10.68 13.23
N LYS A 239 -5.54 -11.62 12.30
CA LYS A 239 -5.68 -13.08 12.59
C LYS A 239 -4.69 -13.97 11.84
N PRO A 240 -4.14 -15.03 12.45
CA PRO A 240 -3.51 -16.12 11.73
C PRO A 240 -4.61 -16.91 10.98
N ALA A 241 -4.97 -16.46 9.80
CA ALA A 241 -6.08 -17.04 9.05
C ALA A 241 -5.59 -18.13 8.08
N LYS A 242 -6.13 -19.35 8.25
CA LYS A 242 -6.34 -20.26 7.12
C LYS A 242 -6.94 -19.45 5.97
N ALA A 243 -6.39 -19.58 4.76
CA ALA A 243 -6.81 -18.88 3.56
C ALA A 243 -8.34 -18.66 3.50
N GLN A 244 -8.79 -17.51 3.99
CA GLN A 244 -10.19 -17.15 4.02
C GLN A 244 -10.43 -16.34 2.76
N LYS A 245 -11.27 -16.89 1.89
CA LYS A 245 -11.72 -16.24 0.67
C LYS A 245 -12.65 -15.09 1.10
N ILE A 246 -12.13 -13.88 1.26
CA ILE A 246 -12.98 -12.69 1.37
C ILE A 246 -13.81 -12.66 0.08
N LYS A 247 -15.13 -12.66 0.22
CA LYS A 247 -16.01 -12.52 -0.94
C LYS A 247 -15.91 -11.06 -1.36
N GLU A 248 -15.73 -10.80 -2.64
CA GLU A 248 -15.70 -9.45 -3.23
C GLU A 248 -16.82 -8.54 -2.67
N GLN A 249 -17.99 -9.13 -2.41
CA GLN A 249 -19.15 -8.50 -1.76
C GLN A 249 -18.86 -7.87 -0.38
N GLU A 250 -17.93 -8.40 0.42
CA GLU A 250 -17.59 -7.88 1.76
C GLU A 250 -16.74 -6.61 1.66
N ILE A 251 -15.89 -6.48 0.64
CA ILE A 251 -15.12 -5.26 0.37
C ILE A 251 -16.07 -4.15 -0.09
N TRP A 252 -17.01 -4.46 -0.98
CA TRP A 252 -18.05 -3.51 -1.43
C TRP A 252 -18.84 -2.92 -0.25
N LEU A 253 -19.26 -3.75 0.69
CA LEU A 253 -20.00 -3.30 1.88
C LEU A 253 -19.17 -2.34 2.74
N LEU A 254 -17.86 -2.59 2.89
CA LEU A 254 -16.95 -1.75 3.65
C LEU A 254 -16.73 -0.38 2.96
N LEU A 255 -16.52 -0.38 1.64
CA LEU A 255 -16.35 0.86 0.86
C LEU A 255 -17.61 1.74 0.89
N HIS A 256 -18.79 1.13 0.77
CA HIS A 256 -20.07 1.82 0.93
C HIS A 256 -20.22 2.39 2.34
N PHE A 257 -19.89 1.61 3.36
CA PHE A 257 -19.96 2.05 4.75
C PHE A 257 -19.12 3.31 5.00
N PHE A 258 -17.86 3.36 4.52
CA PHE A 258 -17.03 4.56 4.68
C PHE A 258 -17.57 5.77 3.93
N SER A 259 -18.09 5.56 2.72
CA SER A 259 -18.72 6.62 1.92
C SER A 259 -19.95 7.20 2.62
N ASP A 260 -20.87 6.34 3.06
CA ASP A 260 -22.10 6.74 3.73
C ASP A 260 -21.83 7.44 5.07
N SER A 261 -20.84 6.95 5.82
CA SER A 261 -20.41 7.53 7.09
C SER A 261 -19.87 8.95 6.89
N TYR A 262 -19.03 9.17 5.87
CA TYR A 262 -18.51 10.49 5.53
C TYR A 262 -19.61 11.45 5.03
N VAL A 263 -20.53 10.98 4.19
CA VAL A 263 -21.69 11.78 3.75
C VAL A 263 -22.57 12.18 4.94
N SER A 264 -22.79 11.28 5.89
CA SER A 264 -23.52 11.57 7.13
C SER A 264 -22.83 12.65 7.96
N LEU A 265 -21.50 12.59 8.08
CA LEU A 265 -20.71 13.64 8.72
C LEU A 265 -20.87 15.00 8.00
N LEU A 266 -20.80 15.03 6.66
CA LEU A 266 -21.02 16.26 5.89
C LEU A 266 -22.41 16.85 6.15
N LYS A 267 -23.47 16.02 6.16
CA LYS A 267 -24.83 16.44 6.50
C LYS A 267 -24.94 17.02 7.91
N LYS A 268 -24.21 16.47 8.87
CA LYS A 268 -24.17 16.96 10.25
C LYS A 268 -23.44 18.31 10.37
N LEU A 269 -22.29 18.46 9.70
CA LEU A 269 -21.49 19.70 9.74
C LEU A 269 -22.07 20.80 8.85
N MET A 270 -22.82 20.42 7.82
CA MET A 270 -23.44 21.29 6.83
C MET A 270 -24.90 20.91 6.56
N PRO A 271 -25.82 21.12 7.52
CA PRO A 271 -27.23 20.84 7.29
C PRO A 271 -27.77 21.60 6.08
N ILE A 272 -28.42 20.88 5.16
CA ILE A 272 -28.92 21.41 3.88
C ILE A 272 -29.90 22.58 4.09
N ASP A 273 -30.71 22.47 5.12
CA ASP A 273 -31.76 23.41 5.53
C ASP A 273 -31.22 24.70 6.17
N CYS A 274 -29.92 24.76 6.48
CA CYS A 274 -29.23 26.00 6.86
C CYS A 274 -28.75 26.81 5.65
N TRP A 275 -28.95 26.33 4.42
CA TRP A 275 -28.62 27.07 3.20
C TRP A 275 -29.67 28.17 2.94
N PRO A 276 -29.27 29.40 2.59
CA PRO A 276 -27.93 29.85 2.24
C PRO A 276 -27.23 30.60 3.40
N THR A 277 -27.78 30.53 4.61
CA THR A 277 -27.29 31.26 5.79
C THR A 277 -25.93 30.73 6.27
N SER A 278 -25.75 29.41 6.23
CA SER A 278 -24.47 28.74 6.53
C SER A 278 -23.93 28.03 5.28
N ARG A 279 -22.72 28.40 4.86
CA ARG A 279 -22.02 27.82 3.70
C ARG A 279 -20.52 27.71 4.01
N PRO A 280 -20.12 26.81 4.94
CA PRO A 280 -18.72 26.66 5.25
C PRO A 280 -17.97 26.20 3.99
N THR A 281 -16.90 26.90 3.65
CA THR A 281 -15.98 26.45 2.61
C THR A 281 -15.18 25.25 3.09
N TRP A 282 -14.58 24.49 2.19
CA TRP A 282 -13.65 23.41 2.53
C TRP A 282 -12.61 23.81 3.60
N LYS A 283 -11.99 25.00 3.43
CA LYS A 283 -11.03 25.54 4.42
C LYS A 283 -11.69 25.78 5.79
N LYS A 284 -12.92 26.28 5.82
CA LYS A 284 -13.65 26.47 7.09
C LYS A 284 -14.02 25.13 7.72
N LEU A 285 -14.40 24.12 6.94
CA LEU A 285 -14.67 22.78 7.47
C LEU A 285 -13.46 22.20 8.19
N LEU A 286 -12.29 22.23 7.54
CA LEU A 286 -11.04 21.74 8.13
C LEU A 286 -10.65 22.55 9.38
N SER A 287 -10.64 23.89 9.29
CA SER A 287 -10.09 24.73 10.36
C SER A 287 -11.05 25.05 11.51
N ARG A 288 -12.33 25.29 11.23
CA ARG A 288 -13.32 25.77 12.21
C ARG A 288 -14.25 24.67 12.70
N PHE A 289 -14.60 23.73 11.81
CA PHE A 289 -15.50 22.62 12.15
C PHE A 289 -14.72 21.34 12.49
N GLY A 290 -13.39 21.39 12.44
CA GLY A 290 -12.54 20.27 12.83
C GLY A 290 -12.77 19.04 11.97
N LEU A 291 -13.12 19.18 10.69
CA LEU A 291 -13.38 18.05 9.80
C LEU A 291 -12.25 17.00 9.83
N GLY A 292 -11.00 17.48 9.89
CA GLY A 292 -9.80 16.65 10.00
C GLY A 292 -9.64 15.89 11.32
N MET A 293 -10.50 16.10 12.30
CA MET A 293 -10.46 15.42 13.61
C MET A 293 -11.56 14.35 13.73
N HIS A 294 -12.35 14.14 12.68
CA HIS A 294 -13.42 13.17 12.66
C HIS A 294 -12.95 11.86 12.03
N VAL A 295 -13.15 10.75 12.74
CA VAL A 295 -12.76 9.41 12.29
C VAL A 295 -13.45 9.03 10.96
N GLU A 296 -14.66 9.52 10.71
CA GLU A 296 -15.36 9.27 9.44
C GLU A 296 -14.65 9.94 8.26
N TYR A 297 -14.09 11.14 8.46
CA TYR A 297 -13.27 11.81 7.46
C TYR A 297 -11.89 11.15 7.32
N GLU A 298 -11.23 10.82 8.43
CA GLU A 298 -9.94 10.13 8.41
C GLU A 298 -10.03 8.78 7.68
N ASN A 299 -11.04 7.97 8.00
CA ASN A 299 -11.29 6.69 7.32
C ASN A 299 -11.58 6.88 5.82
N PHE A 300 -12.39 7.88 5.47
CA PHE A 300 -12.70 8.15 4.07
C PHE A 300 -11.46 8.59 3.29
N VAL A 301 -10.66 9.50 3.83
CA VAL A 301 -9.41 9.97 3.21
C VAL A 301 -8.39 8.84 3.12
N TYR A 302 -8.28 8.01 4.16
CA TYR A 302 -7.39 6.85 4.15
C TYR A 302 -7.68 5.93 2.95
N VAL A 303 -8.96 5.69 2.65
CA VAL A 303 -9.40 4.77 1.58
C VAL A 303 -9.45 5.43 0.20
N PHE A 304 -9.98 6.66 0.09
CA PHE A 304 -10.33 7.30 -1.18
C PHE A 304 -9.55 8.58 -1.49
N GLY A 305 -8.81 9.12 -0.52
CA GLY A 305 -8.03 10.35 -0.66
C GLY A 305 -8.80 11.65 -0.50
N ILE A 306 -8.05 12.73 -0.27
CA ILE A 306 -8.55 14.10 -0.06
C ILE A 306 -9.26 14.62 -1.30
N LYS A 307 -8.80 14.27 -2.50
CA LYS A 307 -9.42 14.70 -3.76
C LYS A 307 -10.88 14.21 -3.82
N LYS A 308 -11.10 12.92 -3.57
CA LYS A 308 -12.45 12.33 -3.56
C LYS A 308 -13.30 12.91 -2.42
N ALA A 309 -12.69 13.14 -1.25
CA ALA A 309 -13.40 13.75 -0.12
C ALA A 309 -13.94 15.15 -0.47
N LYS A 310 -13.17 15.90 -1.27
CA LYS A 310 -13.54 17.23 -1.76
C LYS A 310 -14.62 17.17 -2.85
N GLU A 311 -14.59 16.16 -3.72
CA GLU A 311 -15.66 15.90 -4.71
C GLU A 311 -17.00 15.64 -3.99
N TYR A 312 -17.01 14.79 -2.97
CA TYR A 312 -18.20 14.52 -2.15
C TYR A 312 -18.73 15.77 -1.43
N TYR A 313 -17.83 16.61 -0.91
CA TYR A 313 -18.21 17.92 -0.38
C TYR A 313 -18.86 18.82 -1.45
N GLN A 314 -18.34 18.83 -2.68
CA GLN A 314 -18.92 19.62 -3.77
C GLN A 314 -20.31 19.11 -4.15
N ILE A 315 -20.50 17.79 -4.24
CA ILE A 315 -21.80 17.16 -4.48
C ILE A 315 -22.80 17.61 -3.41
N HIS A 316 -22.44 17.50 -2.12
CA HIS A 316 -23.30 17.93 -1.01
C HIS A 316 -23.66 19.43 -1.07
N VAL A 317 -22.73 20.28 -1.49
CA VAL A 317 -22.98 21.71 -1.69
C VAL A 317 -23.98 21.97 -2.83
N GLU A 318 -23.87 21.24 -3.94
CA GLU A 318 -24.82 21.36 -5.05
C GLU A 318 -26.21 20.83 -4.66
N GLU A 319 -26.30 19.72 -3.92
CA GLU A 319 -27.56 19.23 -3.35
C GLU A 319 -28.25 20.28 -2.47
N ALA A 320 -27.49 20.92 -1.57
CA ALA A 320 -28.03 21.97 -0.71
C ALA A 320 -28.56 23.19 -1.50
N LYS A 321 -27.83 23.59 -2.56
CA LYS A 321 -28.27 24.64 -3.48
C LYS A 321 -29.55 24.24 -4.21
N HIS A 322 -29.61 23.03 -4.77
CA HIS A 322 -30.76 22.52 -5.50
C HIS A 322 -31.99 22.44 -4.60
N PHE A 323 -31.85 21.89 -3.39
CA PHE A 323 -32.92 21.83 -2.39
C PHE A 323 -33.48 23.23 -2.08
N TRP A 324 -32.60 24.21 -1.87
CA TRP A 324 -33.05 25.58 -1.60
C TRP A 324 -33.75 26.23 -2.80
N ILE A 325 -33.22 26.06 -4.02
CA ILE A 325 -33.84 26.57 -5.25
C ILE A 325 -35.23 25.94 -5.43
N GLN A 326 -35.35 24.62 -5.28
CA GLN A 326 -36.62 23.90 -5.38
C GLN A 326 -37.63 24.40 -4.36
N ARG A 327 -37.22 24.62 -3.11
CA ARG A 327 -38.09 25.16 -2.07
C ARG A 327 -38.58 26.58 -2.40
N ARG A 328 -37.81 27.37 -3.16
CA ARG A 328 -38.24 28.68 -3.66
C ARG A 328 -39.13 28.59 -4.91
N SER A 329 -38.89 27.61 -5.78
CA SER A 329 -39.67 27.38 -7.01
C SER A 329 -40.99 26.66 -6.78
N THR A 330 -41.09 25.80 -5.76
CA THR A 330 -42.36 25.20 -5.31
C THR A 330 -43.30 26.23 -4.69
N PHE A 331 -42.78 27.34 -4.17
CA PHE A 331 -43.57 28.56 -3.89
C PHE A 331 -44.10 29.26 -5.18
N HIS A 332 -43.64 28.87 -6.37
CA HIS A 332 -44.05 29.42 -7.68
C HIS A 332 -44.49 28.34 -8.71
N GLY A 333 -45.00 27.19 -8.24
CA GLY A 333 -46.00 26.40 -8.98
C GLY A 333 -45.64 25.78 -10.34
N ILE A 334 -44.37 25.42 -10.63
CA ILE A 334 -44.06 24.60 -11.83
C ILE A 334 -42.96 23.57 -11.48
N ILE A 335 -43.25 22.29 -11.65
CA ILE A 335 -42.26 21.19 -11.57
C ILE A 335 -41.61 21.05 -12.96
N PRO A 336 -40.31 21.34 -13.16
CA PRO A 336 -39.68 21.21 -14.45
C PRO A 336 -39.22 19.77 -14.72
N ILE A 337 -39.46 19.31 -15.96
CA ILE A 337 -39.07 18.01 -16.54
C ILE A 337 -37.55 17.71 -16.40
N SER A 338 -36.72 18.69 -16.09
CA SER A 338 -35.29 18.54 -15.80
C SER A 338 -34.97 17.64 -14.60
N LEU A 339 -35.94 17.43 -13.70
CA LEU A 339 -35.81 16.54 -12.53
C LEU A 339 -35.64 15.06 -12.91
N TYR A 340 -36.32 14.59 -13.96
CA TYR A 340 -36.13 13.22 -14.44
C TYR A 340 -34.78 13.04 -15.15
N PHE A 341 -34.22 14.11 -15.71
CA PHE A 341 -32.91 14.05 -16.36
C PHE A 341 -31.76 14.00 -15.35
N ALA A 342 -31.85 14.70 -14.21
CA ALA A 342 -30.78 14.74 -13.21
C ALA A 342 -30.68 13.44 -12.39
N GLU A 343 -31.80 12.82 -12.02
CA GLU A 343 -31.78 11.49 -11.37
C GLU A 343 -31.24 10.41 -12.32
N VAL A 344 -31.63 10.44 -13.60
CA VAL A 344 -31.11 9.50 -14.61
C VAL A 344 -29.62 9.73 -14.88
N VAL A 345 -29.15 10.98 -14.94
CA VAL A 345 -27.72 11.31 -15.12
C VAL A 345 -26.90 10.97 -13.87
N SER A 346 -27.43 11.16 -12.66
CA SER A 346 -26.75 10.75 -11.42
C SER A 346 -26.65 9.24 -11.32
N LEU A 347 -27.68 8.49 -11.71
CA LEU A 347 -27.62 7.01 -11.75
C LEU A 347 -26.69 6.51 -12.86
N PHE A 348 -26.67 7.14 -14.03
CA PHE A 348 -25.79 6.76 -15.15
C PHE A 348 -24.31 7.13 -14.92
N MET A 349 -24.01 8.30 -14.33
CA MET A 349 -22.63 8.71 -14.03
C MET A 349 -22.03 7.84 -12.92
N PHE A 350 -22.81 7.49 -11.88
CA PHE A 350 -22.36 6.59 -10.80
C PHE A 350 -22.06 5.17 -11.32
N THR A 351 -22.78 4.72 -12.36
CA THR A 351 -22.59 3.39 -12.97
C THR A 351 -21.46 3.37 -14.02
N ILE A 352 -21.22 4.47 -14.74
CA ILE A 352 -20.21 4.56 -15.81
C ILE A 352 -18.82 4.95 -15.28
N GLU A 353 -18.70 5.80 -14.25
CA GLU A 353 -17.38 6.17 -13.69
C GLU A 353 -16.74 5.02 -12.92
N PHE A 354 -17.51 4.25 -12.15
CA PHE A 354 -17.00 3.04 -11.46
C PHE A 354 -16.63 1.90 -12.42
N GLY A 355 -17.29 1.80 -13.58
CA GLY A 355 -16.93 0.81 -14.61
C GLY A 355 -15.64 1.14 -15.37
N LYS A 356 -15.13 2.38 -15.27
CA LYS A 356 -13.91 2.83 -15.97
C LYS A 356 -12.69 2.96 -15.05
N GLU A 357 -12.87 3.26 -13.76
CA GLU A 357 -11.77 3.39 -12.80
C GLU A 357 -11.14 2.05 -12.36
N PHE A 358 -11.73 0.90 -12.74
CA PHE A 358 -11.17 -0.44 -12.47
C PHE A 358 -10.85 -1.24 -13.74
N ALA A 359 -10.66 -0.54 -14.86
CA ALA A 359 -10.05 -1.09 -16.08
C ALA A 359 -8.55 -0.74 -16.21
N LEU A 360 -7.91 -0.32 -15.11
CA LEU A 360 -6.47 -0.09 -15.00
C LEU A 360 -5.90 -0.83 -13.80
#